data_AF-A0A1L7NPC0-F1
#
_entry.id   AF-A0A1L7NPC0-F1
#
_cell.length_a   1.000
_cell.length_b   1.000
_cell.length_c   1.000
_cell.angle_alpha   90.00
_cell.angle_beta   90.00
_cell.angle_gamma   90.00
#
_symmetry.space_group_name_H-M   'P 1'
#
loop_
_entity.id
_entity.type
_entity.pdbx_description
1 polymer ?
#
loop_
_entity_poly.entity_id
_entity_poly.type
_entity_poly.pdbx_seq_one_letter_code
_entity_poly.pdbx_strand_id
1 'polypeptide(L)'
;MTISLNAGEWEEKKLTPYQVVVLWSEWSAAARGRLKNELEIARQENIKAKKDKQASRSYLFFVGAQDAKNPAIFHVLDHRLICTAHDELVFPVRS
;
A
#
# COMPACT_ATOMS: atom_id res chain seq x y z
N MET A 1 12.39 -1.64 2.48
CA MET A 1 11.27 -2.29 3.21
C MET A 1 10.32 -2.86 2.20
N THR A 2 9.71 -4.01 2.50
CA THR A 2 8.72 -4.63 1.60
C THR A 2 7.35 -4.57 2.24
N ILE A 3 6.36 -4.07 1.51
CA ILE A 3 4.96 -4.01 1.90
C ILE A 3 4.18 -4.93 0.97
N SER A 4 3.53 -5.96 1.52
CA SER A 4 2.62 -6.82 0.75
C SER A 4 1.25 -6.18 0.65
N LEU A 5 0.69 -6.11 -0.55
CA LEU A 5 -0.65 -5.58 -0.80
C LEU A 5 -1.70 -6.68 -0.70
N ASN A 6 -2.95 -6.28 -0.45
CA ASN A 6 -4.11 -7.17 -0.56
C ASN A 6 -4.65 -7.27 -2.00
N ALA A 7 -4.00 -6.58 -2.94
CA ALA A 7 -4.26 -6.65 -4.38
C ALA A 7 -3.13 -7.42 -5.06
N GLY A 8 -3.43 -8.04 -6.21
CA GLY A 8 -2.48 -8.91 -6.90
C GLY A 8 -3.14 -9.64 -8.06
N GLU A 9 -2.37 -10.56 -8.65
CA GLU A 9 -2.85 -11.42 -9.71
C GLU A 9 -3.56 -12.65 -9.14
N TRP A 10 -4.65 -13.05 -9.78
CA TRP A 10 -5.40 -14.25 -9.43
C TRP A 10 -5.05 -15.35 -10.42
N GLU A 11 -4.33 -16.37 -9.96
CA GLU A 11 -4.07 -17.60 -10.71
C GLU A 11 -4.71 -18.78 -9.97
N GLU A 12 -5.53 -19.57 -10.68
CA GLU A 12 -6.15 -20.78 -10.12
C GLU A 12 -6.80 -20.61 -8.74
N LYS A 13 -7.48 -19.46 -8.51
CA LYS A 13 -8.12 -19.07 -7.23
C LYS A 13 -7.15 -18.76 -6.07
N LYS A 14 -5.86 -18.71 -6.34
CA LYS A 14 -4.84 -18.23 -5.40
C LYS A 14 -4.46 -16.80 -5.77
N LEU A 15 -4.50 -15.91 -4.79
CA LEU A 15 -4.02 -14.54 -4.95
C LEU A 15 -2.50 -14.53 -4.76
N THR A 16 -1.78 -14.06 -5.77
CA THR A 16 -0.37 -13.69 -5.67
C THR A 16 -0.31 -12.19 -5.42
N PRO A 17 -0.07 -11.76 -4.15
CA PRO A 17 -0.13 -10.35 -3.80
C PRO A 17 1.01 -9.56 -4.43
N TYR A 18 0.70 -8.36 -4.91
CA TYR A 18 1.72 -7.41 -5.30
C TYR A 18 2.54 -6.96 -4.10
N GLN A 19 3.80 -6.63 -4.35
CA GLN A 19 4.74 -6.16 -3.35
C GLN A 19 5.26 -4.79 -3.71
N VAL A 20 5.28 -3.89 -2.72
CA VAL A 20 5.90 -2.57 -2.83
C VAL A 20 7.21 -2.60 -2.07
N VAL A 21 8.31 -2.48 -2.78
CA VAL A 21 9.66 -2.37 -2.22
C VAL A 21 10.02 -0.90 -2.13
N VAL A 22 10.05 -0.39 -0.89
CA VAL A 22 10.47 0.96 -0.58
C VAL A 22 11.98 0.99 -0.39
N LEU A 23 12.68 1.61 -1.33
CA LEU A 23 14.13 1.80 -1.33
C LEU A 23 14.46 3.05 -0.50
N TRP A 24 14.46 2.86 0.81
CA TRP A 24 14.62 3.92 1.81
C TRP A 24 16.02 3.99 2.44
N SER A 25 17.04 3.35 1.85
CA SER A 25 18.41 3.36 2.41
C SER A 25 18.96 4.78 2.50
N GLU A 26 18.69 5.58 1.46
CA GLU A 26 19.12 6.98 1.35
C GLU A 26 18.19 7.97 2.05
N TRP A 27 17.13 7.49 2.69
CA TRP A 27 16.15 8.37 3.32
C TRP A 27 16.59 8.78 4.72
N SER A 28 16.26 10.01 5.09
CA SER A 28 16.46 10.50 6.45
C SER A 28 15.73 9.64 7.48
N ALA A 29 16.25 9.58 8.71
CA ALA A 29 15.59 8.86 9.81
C ALA A 29 14.16 9.39 10.05
N ALA A 30 13.95 10.69 9.90
CA ALA A 30 12.64 11.32 10.00
C ALA A 30 11.67 10.83 8.91
N ALA A 31 12.10 10.77 7.64
CA ALA A 31 11.26 10.27 6.55
C ALA A 31 10.88 8.79 6.73
N ARG A 32 11.86 7.96 7.14
CA ARG A 32 11.61 6.54 7.48
C ARG A 32 10.62 6.39 8.64
N GLY A 33 10.77 7.22 9.68
CA GLY A 33 9.87 7.24 10.83
C GLY A 33 8.45 7.65 10.46
N ARG A 34 8.29 8.70 9.64
CA ARG A 34 6.98 9.14 9.13
C ARG A 34 6.26 8.03 8.38
N LEU A 35 6.92 7.40 7.40
CA LEU A 35 6.30 6.31 6.64
C LEU A 35 5.90 5.13 7.53
N LYS A 36 6.76 4.73 8.49
CA LYS A 36 6.41 3.66 9.44
C LYS A 36 5.18 4.01 10.28
N ASN A 37 5.12 5.24 10.78
CA ASN A 37 3.98 5.71 11.57
C ASN A 37 2.71 5.76 10.73
N GLU A 38 2.76 6.28 9.51
CA GLU A 38 1.62 6.31 8.59
C GLU A 38 1.09 4.90 8.27
N LEU A 39 1.98 3.94 8.04
CA LEU A 39 1.61 2.54 7.81
C LEU A 39 0.98 1.91 9.05
N GLU A 40 1.52 2.18 10.24
CA GLU A 40 0.99 1.61 11.48
C GLU A 40 -0.37 2.23 11.85
N ILE A 41 -0.55 3.54 11.71
CA ILE A 41 -1.83 4.22 11.90
C ILE A 41 -2.87 3.64 10.93
N ALA A 42 -2.54 3.58 9.64
CA ALA A 42 -3.43 3.01 8.63
C ALA A 42 -3.80 1.55 8.95
N ARG A 43 -2.87 0.75 9.46
CA ARG A 43 -3.13 -0.63 9.88
C ARG A 43 -4.12 -0.69 11.05
N GLN A 44 -3.92 0.15 12.07
CA GLN A 44 -4.79 0.21 13.24
C GLN A 44 -6.20 0.67 12.88
N GLU A 45 -6.33 1.69 12.03
CA GLU A 45 -7.61 2.18 11.52
C GLU A 45 -8.34 1.11 10.72
N ASN A 46 -7.64 0.35 9.87
CA ASN A 46 -8.24 -0.73 9.10
C ASN A 46 -8.74 -1.88 9.99
N ILE A 47 -8.00 -2.23 11.05
CA ILE A 47 -8.42 -3.24 12.03
C ILE A 47 -9.68 -2.77 12.76
N LYS A 48 -9.72 -1.50 13.16
CA LYS A 48 -10.88 -0.89 13.83
C LYS A 48 -12.10 -0.86 12.92
N ALA A 49 -11.98 -0.34 11.70
CA ALA A 49 -13.05 -0.31 10.71
C ALA A 49 -13.60 -1.72 10.41
N LYS A 50 -12.73 -2.72 10.29
CA LYS A 50 -13.13 -4.12 10.10
C LYS A 50 -13.90 -4.67 11.31
N LYS A 51 -13.45 -4.38 12.54
CA LYS A 51 -14.16 -4.78 13.77
C LYS A 51 -15.54 -4.14 13.85
N ASP A 52 -15.63 -2.87 13.47
CA ASP A 52 -16.85 -2.06 13.54
C ASP A 52 -17.73 -2.22 12.30
N LYS A 53 -17.36 -3.11 11.35
CA LYS A 53 -18.05 -3.39 10.07
C LYS A 53 -18.31 -2.12 9.24
N GLN A 54 -17.39 -1.17 9.29
CA GLN A 54 -17.45 0.07 8.50
C GLN A 54 -17.07 -0.20 7.04
N ALA A 55 -17.58 0.63 6.13
CA ALA A 55 -17.26 0.55 4.71
C ALA A 55 -15.84 1.10 4.40
N SER A 56 -15.32 1.98 5.25
CA SER A 56 -13.99 2.56 5.12
C SER A 56 -12.89 1.51 5.21
N ARG A 57 -11.82 1.72 4.44
CA ARG A 57 -10.63 0.87 4.42
C ARG A 57 -9.38 1.74 4.32
N SER A 58 -8.28 1.19 4.79
CA SER A 58 -6.97 1.81 4.57
C SER A 58 -6.38 1.37 3.24
N TYR A 59 -5.97 2.35 2.45
CA TYR A 59 -5.34 2.19 1.15
C TYR A 59 -3.90 2.70 1.18
N LEU A 60 -3.05 2.05 0.39
CA LEU A 60 -1.70 2.51 0.11
C LEU A 60 -1.67 3.00 -1.34
N PHE A 61 -1.30 4.26 -1.53
CA PHE A 61 -1.05 4.83 -2.85
C PHE A 61 0.44 5.01 -3.05
N PHE A 62 0.92 4.68 -4.24
CA PHE A 62 2.33 4.86 -4.56
C PHE A 62 2.55 5.05 -6.06
N VAL A 63 3.69 5.66 -6.40
CA VAL A 63 4.25 5.71 -7.75
C VAL A 63 5.63 5.09 -7.72
N GLY A 64 5.85 4.08 -8.55
CA GLY A 64 7.09 3.31 -8.56
C GLY A 64 7.36 2.64 -9.90
N ALA A 65 8.58 2.17 -10.07
CA ALA A 65 8.97 1.38 -11.23
C ALA A 65 8.60 -0.10 -10.99
N GLN A 66 7.91 -0.72 -11.95
CA GLN A 66 7.67 -2.15 -11.91
C GLN A 66 8.98 -2.90 -12.17
N ASP A 67 9.22 -3.98 -11.43
CA ASP A 67 10.41 -4.80 -11.58
C ASP A 67 10.41 -5.53 -12.93
N ALA A 68 11.55 -5.49 -13.64
CA ALA A 68 11.66 -6.05 -14.98
C ALA A 68 11.62 -7.59 -15.02
N LYS A 69 11.96 -8.26 -13.91
CA LYS A 69 11.97 -9.73 -13.82
C LYS A 69 10.70 -10.24 -13.16
N ASN A 70 10.14 -9.50 -12.20
CA ASN A 70 8.93 -9.89 -11.51
C ASN A 70 7.90 -8.74 -11.52
N PRO A 71 6.96 -8.74 -12.48
CA PRO A 71 5.93 -7.70 -12.58
C PRO A 71 5.06 -7.52 -11.32
N ALA A 72 5.04 -8.48 -10.40
CA ALA A 72 4.33 -8.34 -9.13
C ALA A 72 5.04 -7.42 -8.12
N ILE A 73 6.26 -6.97 -8.41
CA ILE A 73 7.07 -6.12 -7.53
C ILE A 73 7.15 -4.69 -8.10
N PHE A 74 6.93 -3.71 -7.23
CA PHE A 74 7.04 -2.29 -7.55
C PHE A 74 8.07 -1.62 -6.62
N HIS A 75 9.01 -0.88 -7.21
CA HIS A 75 10.06 -0.19 -6.48
C HIS A 75 9.74 1.30 -6.33
N VAL A 76 9.67 1.77 -5.08
CA VAL A 76 9.46 3.18 -4.74
C VAL A 76 10.77 3.76 -4.23
N LEU A 77 11.27 4.77 -4.94
CA LEU A 77 12.58 5.38 -4.67
C LEU A 77 12.50 6.64 -3.80
N ASP A 78 11.36 7.33 -3.79
CA ASP A 78 11.19 8.62 -3.13
C ASP A 78 10.01 8.58 -2.16
N HIS A 79 10.22 9.12 -0.96
CA HIS A 79 9.24 9.17 0.11
C HIS A 79 7.99 9.99 -0.23
N ARG A 80 8.09 10.91 -1.19
CA ARG A 80 6.95 11.72 -1.67
C ARG A 80 6.03 10.94 -2.61
N LEU A 81 6.46 9.77 -3.06
CA LEU A 81 5.73 8.93 -4.00
C LEU A 81 5.00 7.77 -3.30
N ILE A 82 4.78 7.87 -1.99
CA ILE A 82 4.05 6.87 -1.21
C ILE A 82 3.26 7.56 -0.10
N CYS A 83 2.00 7.18 0.08
CA CYS A 83 1.17 7.64 1.18
C CYS A 83 0.07 6.63 1.51
N THR A 84 -0.49 6.74 2.71
CA THR A 84 -1.69 6.01 3.12
C THR A 84 -2.89 6.94 3.20
N ALA A 85 -4.08 6.41 2.94
CA ALA A 85 -5.34 7.09 3.19
C ALA A 85 -6.38 6.11 3.76
N HIS A 86 -7.18 6.55 4.71
CA HIS A 86 -8.26 5.75 5.30
C HIS A 86 -9.60 6.39 4.98
N ASP A 87 -10.32 5.82 4.02
CA ASP A 87 -11.62 6.34 3.59
C ASP A 87 -12.42 5.26 2.84
N GLU A 88 -13.57 5.62 2.28
CA GLU A 88 -14.33 4.79 1.34
C GLU A 88 -13.96 5.13 -0.11
N LEU A 89 -13.48 4.16 -0.88
CA LEU A 89 -13.29 4.32 -2.32
C LEU A 89 -14.60 4.10 -3.07
N VAL A 90 -15.22 5.19 -3.52
CA VAL A 90 -16.44 5.16 -4.34
C VAL A 90 -16.05 5.30 -5.82
N PHE A 91 -16.38 4.28 -6.62
CA PHE A 91 -16.23 4.35 -8.07
C PHE A 91 -17.46 5.02 -8.69
N PRO A 92 -17.28 5.92 -9.68
CA PRO A 92 -18.41 6.48 -10.39
C PRO A 92 -19.20 5.37 -11.10
N VAL A 93 -20.52 5.52 -11.13
CA VAL A 93 -21.38 4.64 -11.92
C VAL A 93 -21.05 4.84 -13.39
N ARG A 94 -20.69 3.77 -14.11
CA ARG A 94 -20.50 3.84 -15.56
C ARG A 94 -21.85 4.21 -16.19
N SER A 95 -21.94 5.43 -16.72
CA SER A 95 -23.05 5.90 -17.56
C SER A 95 -23.07 5.17 -18.91
#